data_AF-A0A258N6G7-F1
#
_entry.id   AF-A0A258N6G7-F1
#
_cell.length_a   1.000
_cell.length_b   1.000
_cell.length_c   1.000
_cell.angle_alpha   90.00
_cell.angle_beta   90.00
_cell.angle_gamma   90.00
#
_symmetry.space_group_name_H-M   'P 1'
#
loop_
_entity.id
_entity.type
_entity.pdbx_description
1 polymer ?
#
loop_
_entity_poly.entity_id
_entity_poly.type
_entity_poly.pdbx_seq_one_letter_code
_entity_poly.pdbx_strand_id
1 'polypeptide(L)'
;LVHGRIGDGEKVLVRLHRADPVADAFMGAKVIQKALERIKTEGRGVLVYLRDGTAGVPPTAMGPGEKTPSELERDRHWREVGLGAQILRDLGIVSIRLLASKARTYVGLAGFGIEIVETEHLES
;
A
#
# COMPACT_ATOMS: atom_id res chain seq x y z
N LEU A 1 -6.32 2.65 -7.77
CA LEU A 1 -7.71 3.17 -7.91
C LEU A 1 -7.78 4.51 -7.22
N VAL A 2 -8.34 5.53 -7.88
CA VAL A 2 -8.49 6.88 -7.33
C VAL A 2 -9.99 7.18 -7.22
N HIS A 3 -10.41 7.71 -6.07
CA HIS A 3 -11.76 8.20 -5.83
C HIS A 3 -11.70 9.69 -5.52
N GLY A 4 -12.54 10.48 -6.22
CA GLY A 4 -12.54 11.94 -6.10
C GLY A 4 -11.32 12.61 -6.76
N ARG A 5 -11.08 13.88 -6.40
CA ARG A 5 -9.92 14.66 -6.85
C ARG A 5 -8.85 14.68 -5.76
N ILE A 6 -7.60 14.43 -6.13
CA ILE A 6 -6.45 14.43 -5.19
C ILE A 6 -6.13 15.85 -4.68
N GLY A 7 -6.35 16.89 -5.50
CA GLY A 7 -6.21 18.28 -5.07
C GLY A 7 -4.77 18.63 -4.70
N ASP A 8 -4.59 19.16 -3.50
CA ASP A 8 -3.29 19.55 -2.91
C ASP A 8 -2.38 18.37 -2.54
N GLY A 9 -2.88 17.14 -2.60
CA GLY A 9 -2.09 15.95 -2.28
C GLY A 9 -1.83 15.75 -0.78
N GLU A 10 -2.45 16.55 0.09
CA GLU A 10 -2.28 16.45 1.54
C GLU A 10 -3.34 15.56 2.20
N LYS A 11 -2.96 14.84 3.27
CA LYS A 11 -3.85 14.06 4.14
C LYS A 11 -4.81 13.13 3.38
N VAL A 12 -4.37 12.62 2.22
CA VAL A 12 -5.19 11.78 1.34
C VAL A 12 -5.43 10.44 2.03
N LEU A 13 -6.67 9.97 2.06
CA LEU A 13 -6.97 8.65 2.63
C LEU A 13 -6.46 7.56 1.69
N VAL A 14 -5.52 6.74 2.17
CA VAL A 14 -4.82 5.75 1.34
C VAL A 14 -4.87 4.36 1.95
N ARG A 15 -5.22 3.37 1.12
CA ARG A 15 -5.04 1.95 1.39
C ARG A 15 -3.94 1.39 0.51
N LEU A 16 -2.84 0.95 1.10
CA LEU A 16 -1.82 0.13 0.43
C LEU A 16 -2.18 -1.35 0.61
N HIS A 17 -2.94 -1.90 -0.33
CA HIS A 17 -3.42 -3.28 -0.27
C HIS A 17 -2.44 -4.22 -0.97
N ARG A 18 -1.88 -5.16 -0.23
CA ARG A 18 -1.14 -6.27 -0.81
C ARG A 18 -2.12 -7.28 -1.37
N ALA A 19 -1.91 -7.68 -2.62
CA ALA A 19 -2.71 -8.68 -3.29
C ALA A 19 -2.73 -9.99 -2.49
N ASP A 20 -3.93 -10.48 -2.19
CA ASP A 20 -4.18 -11.83 -1.72
C ASP A 20 -5.18 -12.45 -2.70
N PRO A 21 -4.70 -13.11 -3.78
CA PRO A 21 -5.58 -13.59 -4.84
C PRO A 21 -6.69 -14.52 -4.33
N VAL A 22 -6.44 -15.27 -3.26
CA VAL A 22 -7.45 -16.17 -2.70
C VAL A 22 -8.51 -15.35 -1.95
N ALA A 23 -8.10 -14.45 -1.06
CA ALA A 23 -9.05 -13.63 -0.31
C ALA A 23 -9.81 -12.65 -1.21
N ASP A 24 -9.11 -12.06 -2.18
CA ASP A 24 -9.60 -11.01 -3.06
C ASP A 24 -10.53 -11.55 -4.16
N ALA A 25 -10.33 -12.79 -4.63
CA ALA A 25 -11.18 -13.38 -5.67
C ALA A 25 -12.20 -14.39 -5.14
N PHE A 26 -11.85 -15.17 -4.10
CA PHE A 26 -12.65 -16.32 -3.68
C PHE A 26 -13.28 -16.18 -2.28
N MET A 27 -12.78 -15.28 -1.42
CA MET A 27 -13.33 -15.07 -0.07
C MET A 27 -14.14 -13.77 0.07
N GLY A 28 -14.61 -13.22 -1.05
CA GLY A 28 -15.51 -12.05 -1.07
C GLY A 28 -14.82 -10.71 -0.86
N ALA A 29 -13.49 -10.62 -0.94
CA ALA A 29 -12.74 -9.37 -0.95
C ALA A 29 -13.07 -8.40 0.21
N LYS A 30 -13.47 -8.90 1.37
CA LYS A 30 -14.03 -8.11 2.49
C LYS A 30 -13.18 -6.89 2.85
N VAL A 31 -11.87 -7.05 2.91
CA VAL A 31 -10.92 -5.97 3.24
C VAL A 31 -10.89 -4.89 2.15
N ILE A 32 -10.89 -5.29 0.87
CA ILE A 32 -10.93 -4.34 -0.25
C ILE A 32 -12.27 -3.60 -0.26
N GLN A 33 -13.38 -4.32 -0.10
CA GLN A 33 -14.72 -3.74 -0.08
C GLN A 33 -14.84 -2.69 1.02
N LYS A 34 -14.46 -3.02 2.26
CA LYS A 34 -14.46 -2.07 3.38
C LYS A 34 -13.56 -0.86 3.14
N ALA A 35 -12.36 -1.06 2.59
CA ALA A 35 -11.46 0.05 2.27
C ALA A 35 -12.06 0.97 1.20
N LEU A 36 -12.66 0.40 0.14
CA LEU A 36 -13.33 1.16 -0.91
C LEU A 36 -14.55 1.91 -0.38
N GLU A 37 -15.36 1.29 0.49
CA GLU A 37 -16.49 1.94 1.17
C GLU A 37 -16.02 3.11 2.02
N ARG A 38 -14.98 2.91 2.84
CA ARG A 38 -14.42 3.97 3.68
C ARG A 38 -13.85 5.13 2.86
N ILE A 39 -13.16 4.84 1.76
CA ILE A 39 -12.67 5.84 0.80
C ILE A 39 -13.82 6.57 0.11
N LYS A 40 -14.89 5.86 -0.24
CA LYS A 40 -16.09 6.44 -0.84
C LYS A 40 -16.79 7.40 0.13
N THR A 41 -16.93 7.00 1.40
CA THR A 41 -17.50 7.86 2.45
C THR A 41 -16.66 9.11 2.69
N GLU A 42 -15.34 9.01 2.59
CA GLU A 42 -14.44 10.17 2.64
C GLU A 42 -14.61 11.10 1.43
N GLY A 43 -15.05 10.58 0.28
CA GLY A 43 -15.19 11.32 -0.99
C GLY A 43 -13.86 11.60 -1.70
N ARG A 44 -12.72 11.29 -1.07
CA ARG A 44 -11.37 11.49 -1.61
C ARG A 44 -10.41 10.44 -1.06
N GLY A 45 -9.80 9.65 -1.94
CA GLY A 45 -8.78 8.68 -1.53
C GLY A 45 -8.25 7.77 -2.63
N VAL A 46 -7.26 6.94 -2.25
CA VAL A 46 -6.56 6.03 -3.15
C VAL A 46 -6.47 4.64 -2.55
N LEU A 47 -6.81 3.63 -3.35
CA LEU A 47 -6.45 2.24 -3.06
C LEU A 47 -5.36 1.83 -4.05
N VAL A 48 -4.16 1.56 -3.54
CA VAL A 48 -3.05 1.00 -4.30
C VAL A 48 -3.09 -0.51 -4.11
N TYR A 49 -3.23 -1.24 -5.21
CA TYR A 49 -3.24 -2.71 -5.22
C TYR A 49 -1.86 -3.22 -5.66
N LEU A 50 -1.07 -3.68 -4.70
CA LEU A 50 0.30 -4.12 -4.92
C LEU A 50 0.33 -5.62 -5.19
N ARG A 51 0.64 -6.02 -6.42
CA ARG A 51 0.81 -7.43 -6.82
C ARG A 51 2.27 -7.83 -6.69
N ASP A 52 2.51 -8.97 -6.04
CA ASP A 52 3.82 -9.61 -6.04
C ASP A 52 4.27 -9.88 -7.49
N GLY A 53 5.50 -9.48 -7.85
CA GLY A 53 6.14 -9.86 -9.12
C GLY A 53 5.71 -9.09 -10.39
N THR A 54 5.14 -7.89 -10.29
CA THR A 54 4.83 -7.05 -11.47
C THR A 54 5.75 -5.83 -11.61
N ALA A 55 6.02 -5.48 -12.88
CA ALA A 55 6.92 -4.45 -13.46
C ALA A 55 7.85 -3.66 -12.50
N GLY A 56 9.16 -3.90 -12.63
CA GLY A 56 10.23 -3.17 -11.93
C GLY A 56 10.92 -3.97 -10.82
N VAL A 57 10.41 -5.13 -10.46
CA VAL A 57 10.98 -6.03 -9.45
C VAL A 57 11.49 -7.31 -10.12
N PRO A 58 12.81 -7.54 -10.19
CA PRO A 58 13.35 -8.80 -10.68
C PRO A 58 12.77 -9.98 -9.88
N PRO A 59 12.31 -11.05 -10.53
CA PRO A 59 11.89 -12.25 -9.84
C PRO A 59 13.13 -12.82 -9.16
N THR A 60 13.09 -12.91 -7.83
CA THR A 60 14.15 -13.46 -6.97
C THR A 60 15.45 -12.62 -6.94
N ALA A 61 15.81 -12.13 -5.76
CA ALA A 61 17.20 -11.76 -5.49
C ALA A 61 18.01 -13.07 -5.36
N MET A 62 18.31 -13.73 -6.48
CA MET A 62 19.33 -14.78 -6.53
C MET A 62 20.71 -14.12 -6.47
N GLY A 63 21.08 -13.66 -5.27
CA GLY A 63 22.48 -13.50 -4.90
C GLY A 63 22.96 -14.78 -4.22
N PRO A 64 24.24 -15.16 -4.34
CA PRO A 64 24.77 -16.38 -3.74
C PRO A 64 24.77 -16.23 -2.21
N GLY A 65 23.75 -16.79 -1.56
CA GLY A 65 23.61 -16.83 -0.11
C GLY A 65 22.20 -17.24 0.29
N GLU A 66 22.07 -18.25 1.15
CA GLU A 66 20.79 -18.70 1.70
C GLU A 66 20.20 -17.60 2.58
N LYS A 67 19.46 -16.67 1.99
CA LYS A 67 18.68 -15.69 2.74
C LYS A 67 17.64 -16.44 3.58
N THR A 68 17.57 -16.09 4.85
CA THR A 68 16.53 -16.59 5.75
C THR A 68 15.14 -16.14 5.25
N PRO A 69 14.07 -16.89 5.58
CA PRO A 69 12.70 -16.47 5.24
C PRO A 69 12.38 -15.04 5.70
N SER A 70 12.89 -14.62 6.85
CA SER A 70 12.70 -13.27 7.40
C SER A 70 13.38 -12.18 6.57
N GLU A 71 14.56 -12.44 6.01
CA GLU A 71 15.24 -11.50 5.11
C GLU A 71 14.51 -11.35 3.78
N LEU A 72 14.01 -12.46 3.24
CA LEU A 72 13.19 -12.44 2.02
C LEU A 72 11.89 -11.65 2.24
N GLU A 73 11.25 -11.77 3.40
CA GLU A 73 10.06 -10.99 3.74
C GLU A 73 10.35 -9.49 3.90
N ARG A 74 11.46 -9.14 4.56
CA ARG A 74 11.91 -7.74 4.68
C ARG A 74 12.18 -7.12 3.32
N ASP A 75 12.89 -7.82 2.44
CA ASP A 75 13.16 -7.34 1.07
C ASP A 75 11.88 -7.12 0.26
N ARG A 76 10.87 -8.00 0.43
CA ARG A 76 9.57 -7.84 -0.23
C ARG A 76 8.83 -6.61 0.30
N HIS A 77 8.76 -6.47 1.64
CA HIS A 77 8.14 -5.31 2.29
C HIS A 77 8.78 -3.99 1.82
N TRP A 78 10.11 -3.94 1.72
CA TRP A 78 10.82 -2.74 1.26
C TRP A 78 10.51 -2.35 -0.18
N ARG A 79 10.39 -3.34 -1.05
CA ARG A 79 9.98 -3.12 -2.45
C ARG A 79 8.52 -2.66 -2.55
N GLU A 80 7.63 -3.25 -1.77
CA GLU A 80 6.21 -2.83 -1.70
C GLU A 80 6.08 -1.37 -1.24
N VAL A 81 6.83 -0.98 -0.21
CA VAL A 81 6.89 0.40 0.28
C VAL A 81 7.40 1.34 -0.82
N GLY A 82 8.50 1.00 -1.49
CA GLY A 82 9.08 1.83 -2.54
C GLY A 82 8.16 2.04 -3.73
N LEU A 83 7.53 0.97 -4.22
CA LEU A 83 6.57 1.06 -5.33
C LEU A 83 5.31 1.84 -4.93
N GLY A 84 4.77 1.57 -3.74
CA GLY A 84 3.64 2.32 -3.21
C GLY A 84 3.95 3.81 -3.12
N ALA A 85 5.14 4.17 -2.64
CA ALA A 85 5.57 5.55 -2.53
C ALA A 85 5.74 6.25 -3.89
N GLN A 86 6.31 5.56 -4.89
CA GLN A 86 6.43 6.08 -6.25
C GLN A 86 5.07 6.37 -6.87
N ILE A 87 4.13 5.42 -6.76
CA ILE A 87 2.75 5.59 -7.24
C ILE A 87 2.10 6.81 -6.59
N LEU A 88 2.25 6.97 -5.26
CA LEU A 88 1.66 8.10 -4.55
C LEU A 88 2.25 9.45 -5.00
N ARG A 89 3.57 9.52 -5.19
CA ARG A 89 4.23 10.72 -5.73
C ARG A 89 3.77 11.07 -7.14
N ASP A 90 3.64 10.07 -8.01
CA ASP A 90 3.20 10.28 -9.40
C ASP A 90 1.75 10.80 -9.45
N LEU A 91 0.95 10.51 -8.42
CA LEU A 91 -0.39 11.07 -8.22
C LEU A 91 -0.38 12.47 -7.59
N GLY A 92 0.80 13.03 -7.27
CA GLY A 92 0.95 14.34 -6.63
C GLY A 92 0.67 14.33 -5.12
N ILE A 93 0.68 13.16 -4.48
CA ILE A 93 0.40 13.03 -3.04
C ILE A 93 1.69 13.32 -2.26
N VAL A 94 1.58 14.08 -1.17
CA VAL A 94 2.69 14.45 -0.29
C VAL A 94 2.46 13.99 1.16
N SER A 95 1.21 13.81 1.57
CA SER A 95 0.89 13.21 2.87
C SER A 95 -0.37 12.37 2.83
N ILE A 96 -0.39 11.31 3.65
CA ILE A 96 -1.46 10.31 3.68
C ILE A 96 -2.00 10.07 5.08
N ARG A 97 -3.28 9.72 5.12
CA ARG A 97 -3.90 8.99 6.22
C ARG A 97 -4.01 7.53 5.81
N LEU A 98 -3.31 6.66 6.51
CA LEU A 98 -3.18 5.26 6.13
C LEU A 98 -4.31 4.41 6.70
N LEU A 99 -5.05 3.71 5.83
CA LEU A 99 -6.01 2.67 6.22
C LEU A 99 -5.31 1.32 6.42
N ALA A 100 -5.15 0.90 7.68
CA ALA A 100 -4.43 -0.31 8.06
C ALA A 100 -5.35 -1.39 8.65
N SER A 101 -5.36 -2.59 8.07
CA SER A 101 -6.11 -3.76 8.57
C SER A 101 -5.33 -4.60 9.59
N LYS A 102 -4.02 -4.36 9.72
CA LYS A 102 -3.11 -4.99 10.69
C LYS A 102 -2.10 -3.92 11.11
N ALA A 103 -1.59 -4.00 12.34
CA ALA A 103 -0.47 -3.17 12.76
C ALA A 103 0.74 -3.48 11.86
N ARG A 104 0.99 -2.61 10.88
CA ARG A 104 2.12 -2.68 9.97
C ARG A 104 2.75 -1.32 9.91
N THR A 105 4.05 -1.28 10.16
CA THR A 105 4.83 -0.06 10.05
C THR A 105 5.33 0.08 8.61
N TYR A 106 4.82 1.07 7.90
CA TYR A 106 5.39 1.48 6.61
C TYR A 106 6.56 2.43 6.88
N VAL A 107 7.61 1.89 7.50
CA VAL A 107 8.90 2.58 7.60
C VAL A 107 9.34 2.87 6.16
N GLY A 108 9.88 4.04 5.85
CA GLY A 108 10.45 4.32 4.53
C GLY A 108 9.63 5.21 3.60
N LEU A 109 8.31 5.35 3.75
CA LEU A 109 7.50 6.30 2.93
C LEU A 109 8.03 7.74 3.03
N ALA A 110 8.47 8.14 4.23
CA ALA A 110 9.10 9.46 4.46
C ALA A 110 10.36 9.67 3.61
N GLY A 111 11.16 8.63 3.37
CA GLY A 111 12.33 8.69 2.49
C GLY A 111 11.99 8.93 1.01
N PHE A 112 10.72 8.73 0.64
CA PHE A 112 10.20 9.05 -0.68
C PHE A 112 9.44 10.38 -0.69
N GLY A 113 9.46 11.17 0.39
CA GLY A 113 8.73 12.44 0.48
C GLY A 113 7.23 12.30 0.72
N ILE A 114 6.79 11.14 1.22
CA ILE A 114 5.39 10.90 1.62
C ILE A 114 5.31 10.81 3.14
N GLU A 115 4.61 11.75 3.76
CA GLU A 115 4.37 11.74 5.21
C GLU A 115 3.13 10.90 5.56
N ILE A 116 3.22 10.06 6.58
CA ILE A 116 2.04 9.42 7.18
C ILE A 116 1.61 10.26 8.37
N VAL A 117 0.55 11.06 8.19
CA VAL A 117 0.07 11.98 9.24
C VAL A 117 -0.88 11.29 10.22
N GLU A 118 -1.49 10.18 9.81
CA GLU A 118 -2.44 9.42 10.62
C GLU A 118 -2.48 7.96 10.15
N THR A 119 -2.73 7.02 11.07
CA THR A 119 -3.05 5.63 10.74
C THR A 119 -4.40 5.27 11.34
N GLU A 120 -5.37 4.99 10.48
CA GLU A 120 -6.72 4.57 10.82
C GLU A 120 -6.82 3.04 10.70
N HIS A 121 -7.33 2.39 11.74
CA HIS A 121 -7.56 0.95 11.72
C HIS A 121 -8.85 0.61 10.97
N LEU A 122 -8.74 -0.27 9.98
CA LEU A 122 -9.89 -0.79 9.26
C LEU A 122 -10.54 -1.89 10.11
N GLU A 123 -11.70 -1.61 10.71
CA GLU A 123 -12.42 -2.56 11.56
C GLU A 123 -12.80 -3.83 10.76
N SER A 124 -12.53 -5.00 11.37
CA SER A 124 -12.68 -6.33 10.75
C SER A 124 -14.11 -6.75 10.51
#